data_AF-A0A9E7BYY2-F1
#
_entry.id   AF-A0A9E7BYY2-F1
#
_cell.length_a   1.000
_cell.length_b   1.000
_cell.length_c   1.000
_cell.angle_alpha   90.00
_cell.angle_beta   90.00
_cell.angle_gamma   90.00
#
_symmetry.space_group_name_H-M   'P 1'
#
loop_
_entity.id
_entity.type
_entity.pdbx_description
1 polymer ?
#
loop_
_entity_poly.entity_id
_entity_poly.type
_entity_poly.pdbx_seq_one_letter_code
_entity_poly.pdbx_strand_id
1 'polypeptide(L)'
;MPDSDLWRVYLAVPAEHVDAIRDGAPKVVPADRHSVLTDDRYDGMDAATELAVDVAAATHEEALEAARRIYVKVAIAGGVDYREVAADDVGVIGFHDPGVRDPVIALVAEAKALLDRGCHDWAIVRATTACELCAKAALRSIFHARFDEERAEAAERACRDLNDKRHRDVLFAATGSTPTTETWWEEYAALIERRNAVVHEGLSVMPEHAARSVDAAEQFVAWLHRLRTGLDLGD
;
A
#
# COMPACT_ATOMS: atom_id res chain seq x y z
N MET A 1 -8.87 22.14 9.84
CA MET A 1 -9.33 21.04 8.98
C MET A 1 -8.94 19.75 9.68
N PRO A 2 -9.82 18.74 9.73
CA PRO A 2 -9.41 17.41 10.17
C PRO A 2 -8.30 16.88 9.24
N ASP A 3 -7.34 16.13 9.78
CA ASP A 3 -6.22 15.56 9.00
C ASP A 3 -6.69 14.61 7.88
N SER A 4 -7.96 14.20 7.92
CA SER A 4 -8.62 13.38 6.90
C SER A 4 -8.75 14.02 5.52
N ASP A 5 -8.37 15.29 5.37
CA ASP A 5 -8.53 16.07 4.13
C ASP A 5 -7.18 16.37 3.43
N LEU A 6 -6.08 15.78 3.91
CA LEU A 6 -4.75 15.99 3.35
C LEU A 6 -4.38 14.92 2.32
N TRP A 7 -3.88 15.37 1.18
CA TRP A 7 -3.23 14.53 0.18
C TRP A 7 -1.81 14.25 0.61
N ARG A 8 -1.38 12.99 0.60
CA ARG A 8 0.04 12.65 0.72
C ARG A 8 0.62 12.49 -0.68
N VAL A 9 1.64 13.26 -1.05
CA VAL A 9 2.29 13.17 -2.36
C VAL A 9 3.73 12.72 -2.19
N TYR A 10 4.17 11.77 -3.01
CA TYR A 10 5.52 11.21 -3.02
C TYR A 10 6.29 11.75 -4.22
N LEU A 11 7.41 12.41 -3.95
CA LEU A 11 8.26 13.05 -4.94
C LEU A 11 9.62 12.33 -4.99
N ALA A 12 10.11 12.04 -6.19
CA ALA A 12 11.45 11.53 -6.38
C ALA A 12 12.48 12.60 -6.05
N VAL A 13 13.48 12.24 -5.24
CA VAL A 13 14.58 13.12 -4.86
C VAL A 13 15.82 12.72 -5.68
N PRO A 14 16.34 13.60 -6.56
CA PRO A 14 17.63 13.40 -7.21
C PRO A 14 18.74 13.16 -6.17
N ALA A 15 19.70 12.31 -6.50
CA ALA A 15 20.75 11.89 -5.57
C ALA A 15 21.54 13.09 -5.00
N GLU A 16 21.81 14.08 -5.84
CA GLU A 16 22.48 15.34 -5.50
C GLU A 16 21.70 16.22 -4.52
N HIS A 17 20.39 16.02 -4.38
CA HIS A 17 19.53 16.81 -3.49
C HIS A 17 19.22 16.10 -2.17
N VAL A 18 19.59 14.82 -1.99
CA VAL A 18 19.17 14.02 -0.83
C VAL A 18 19.50 14.68 0.52
N ASP A 19 20.75 15.12 0.71
CA ASP A 19 21.17 15.73 1.97
C ASP A 19 20.48 17.08 2.20
N ALA A 20 20.34 17.89 1.14
CA ALA A 20 19.62 19.15 1.23
C ALA A 20 18.13 18.95 1.56
N ILE A 21 17.47 17.95 0.98
CA ILE A 21 16.07 17.65 1.29
C ILE A 21 15.93 17.19 2.75
N ARG A 22 16.84 16.34 3.26
CA ARG A 22 16.86 15.91 4.67
C ARG A 22 17.02 17.09 5.62
N ASP A 23 17.93 18.01 5.32
CA ASP A 23 18.18 19.19 6.15
C ASP A 23 17.09 20.26 6.02
N GLY A 24 16.49 20.39 4.84
CA GLY A 24 15.51 21.40 4.49
C GLY A 24 14.10 21.07 4.96
N ALA A 25 13.71 19.79 4.93
CA ALA A 25 12.31 19.39 5.14
C ALA A 25 11.78 19.81 6.53
N PRO A 26 12.52 19.59 7.64
CA PRO A 26 12.08 20.03 8.97
C PRO A 26 11.97 21.55 9.13
N LYS A 27 12.61 22.34 8.25
CA LYS A 27 12.57 23.81 8.28
C LYS A 27 11.33 24.38 7.58
N VAL A 28 10.71 23.61 6.68
CA VAL A 28 9.63 24.07 5.80
C VAL A 28 8.30 23.39 6.10
N VAL A 29 8.33 22.10 6.45
CA VAL A 29 7.15 21.29 6.68
C VAL A 29 7.18 20.74 8.12
N PRO A 30 6.07 20.83 8.88
CA PRO A 30 5.97 20.18 10.18
C PRO A 30 6.34 18.69 10.12
N ALA A 31 6.95 18.17 11.19
CA ALA A 31 7.51 16.81 11.23
C ALA A 31 6.46 15.70 11.05
N ASP A 32 5.21 15.97 11.39
CA ASP A 32 4.05 15.10 11.19
C ASP A 32 3.51 15.12 9.76
N ARG A 33 3.94 16.09 8.94
CA ARG A 33 3.46 16.33 7.56
C ARG A 33 4.50 16.05 6.48
N HIS A 34 5.64 15.49 6.84
CA HIS A 34 6.63 15.02 5.87
C HIS A 34 7.37 13.77 6.35
N SER A 35 7.88 13.01 5.39
CA SER A 35 8.89 11.99 5.63
C SER A 35 9.84 11.92 4.46
N VAL A 36 11.14 11.79 4.75
CA VAL A 36 12.16 11.48 3.73
C VAL A 36 12.47 9.99 3.88
N LEU A 37 12.14 9.20 2.87
CA LEU A 37 12.34 7.76 2.87
C LEU A 37 13.52 7.43 1.95
N THR A 38 14.51 6.76 2.51
CA THR A 38 15.63 6.19 1.76
C THR A 38 15.53 4.69 1.92
N ASP A 39 15.15 4.01 0.83
CA ASP A 39 15.07 2.55 0.82
C ASP A 39 16.49 2.00 0.68
N ASP A 40 17.05 1.36 1.71
CA ASP A 40 18.34 0.67 1.56
C ASP A 40 18.07 -0.68 0.88
N ARG A 41 18.00 -0.70 -0.46
CA ARG A 41 17.80 -1.97 -1.18
C ARG A 41 19.04 -2.85 -1.09
N TYR A 42 18.79 -4.13 -0.83
CA TYR A 42 19.79 -5.16 -0.53
C TYR A 42 20.52 -5.73 -1.77
N ASP A 43 20.37 -5.14 -2.97
CA ASP A 43 20.89 -5.70 -4.22
C ASP A 43 21.98 -4.87 -4.92
N GLY A 44 22.45 -3.80 -4.30
CA GLY A 44 23.55 -2.98 -4.83
C GLY A 44 23.13 -2.01 -5.94
N MET A 45 21.83 -1.81 -6.18
CA MET A 45 21.34 -0.65 -6.91
C MET A 45 21.00 0.47 -5.94
N ASP A 46 21.52 1.68 -6.21
CA ASP A 46 21.16 2.89 -5.45
C ASP A 46 19.64 3.07 -5.50
N ALA A 47 18.96 2.91 -4.36
CA ALA A 47 17.52 3.08 -4.35
C ALA A 47 17.17 4.57 -4.43
N ALA A 48 16.05 4.85 -5.08
CA ALA A 48 15.53 6.20 -5.16
C ALA A 48 15.16 6.69 -3.75
N THR A 49 15.68 7.85 -3.36
CA THR A 49 15.18 8.57 -2.19
C THR A 49 13.90 9.30 -2.57
N GLU A 50 12.91 9.30 -1.68
CA GLU A 50 11.64 9.96 -1.88
C GLU A 50 11.31 10.94 -0.74
N LEU A 51 10.63 12.03 -1.10
CA LEU A 51 10.03 12.98 -0.17
C LEU A 51 8.51 12.80 -0.21
N ALA A 52 7.93 12.36 0.90
CA ALA A 52 6.48 12.37 1.09
C ALA A 52 6.07 13.64 1.83
N VAL A 53 5.05 14.34 1.33
CA VAL A 53 4.51 15.56 1.95
C VAL A 53 2.98 15.56 1.98
N ASP A 54 2.42 16.02 3.09
CA ASP A 54 0.97 16.16 3.26
C ASP A 54 0.52 17.57 2.90
N VAL A 55 -0.36 17.69 1.91
CA VAL A 55 -0.85 18.96 1.34
C VAL A 55 -2.36 19.05 1.36
N ALA A 56 -2.88 20.22 1.69
CA ALA A 56 -4.32 20.49 1.56
C ALA A 56 -4.60 20.90 0.12
N ALA A 57 -5.51 20.19 -0.54
CA ALA A 57 -5.90 20.44 -1.92
C ALA A 57 -7.32 19.92 -2.16
N ALA A 58 -8.08 20.58 -3.02
CA ALA A 58 -9.42 20.12 -3.41
C ALA A 58 -9.35 19.07 -4.54
N THR A 59 -8.27 19.07 -5.30
CA THR A 59 -8.06 18.18 -6.44
C THR A 59 -6.66 17.58 -6.44
N HIS A 60 -6.50 16.49 -7.19
CA HIS A 60 -5.20 15.85 -7.43
C HIS A 60 -4.19 16.83 -8.06
N GLU A 61 -4.60 17.60 -9.07
CA GLU A 61 -3.72 18.55 -9.76
C GLU A 61 -3.19 19.63 -8.80
N GLU A 62 -4.08 20.18 -7.96
CA GLU A 62 -3.70 21.14 -6.91
C GLU A 62 -2.72 20.51 -5.89
N ALA A 63 -2.92 19.24 -5.54
CA ALA A 63 -2.04 18.52 -4.62
C ALA A 63 -0.63 18.37 -5.20
N LEU A 64 -0.51 17.98 -6.48
CA LEU A 64 0.79 17.86 -7.15
C LEU A 64 1.52 19.20 -7.22
N GLU A 65 0.81 20.27 -7.61
CA GLU A 65 1.41 21.60 -7.70
C GLU A 65 1.85 22.11 -6.32
N ALA A 66 1.04 21.88 -5.28
CA ALA A 66 1.40 22.20 -3.90
C ALA A 66 2.64 21.43 -3.43
N ALA A 67 2.71 20.13 -3.69
CA ALA A 67 3.83 19.28 -3.31
C ALA A 67 5.14 19.70 -4.00
N ARG A 68 5.09 19.98 -5.32
CA ARG A 68 6.26 20.49 -6.07
C ARG A 68 6.76 21.82 -5.51
N ARG A 69 5.86 22.76 -5.20
CA ARG A 69 6.25 24.03 -4.55
C ARG A 69 6.90 23.81 -3.18
N ILE A 70 6.41 22.84 -2.41
CA ILE A 70 7.03 22.47 -1.13
C ILE A 70 8.43 21.91 -1.37
N TYR A 71 8.61 21.01 -2.33
CA TYR A 71 9.92 20.48 -2.68
C TYR A 71 10.94 21.59 -2.98
N VAL A 72 10.59 22.57 -3.83
CA VAL A 72 11.49 23.69 -4.14
C VAL A 72 11.88 24.46 -2.88
N LYS A 73 10.92 24.75 -2.01
CA LYS A 73 11.18 25.44 -0.73
C LYS A 73 12.09 24.62 0.17
N VAL A 74 11.85 23.31 0.25
CA VAL A 74 12.65 22.36 1.03
C VAL A 74 14.09 22.33 0.52
N ALA A 75 14.29 22.18 -0.80
CA ALA A 75 15.62 22.15 -1.41
C ALA A 75 16.41 23.45 -1.14
N ILE A 76 15.78 24.61 -1.32
CA ILE A 76 16.40 25.91 -1.03
C ILE A 76 16.74 26.04 0.46
N ALA A 77 15.85 25.62 1.37
CA ALA A 77 16.11 25.64 2.81
C ALA A 77 17.22 24.66 3.23
N GLY A 78 17.49 23.64 2.40
CA GLY A 78 18.60 22.71 2.48
C GLY A 78 19.91 23.22 1.88
N GLY A 79 19.89 24.36 1.17
CA GLY A 79 21.08 24.98 0.58
C GLY A 79 21.26 24.77 -0.93
N VAL A 80 20.30 24.17 -1.64
CA VAL A 80 20.33 24.09 -3.11
C VAL A 80 20.09 25.48 -3.71
N ASP A 81 20.82 25.86 -4.77
CA ASP A 81 20.57 27.11 -5.48
C ASP A 81 19.17 27.07 -6.13
N TYR A 82 18.36 28.11 -5.92
CA TYR A 82 17.03 28.23 -6.49
C TYR A 82 17.02 28.14 -8.03
N ARG A 83 18.14 28.42 -8.70
CA ARG A 83 18.30 28.31 -10.15
C ARG A 83 18.44 26.88 -10.64
N GLU A 84 18.81 25.96 -9.75
CA GLU A 84 19.03 24.54 -10.04
C GLU A 84 17.78 23.70 -9.77
N VAL A 85 16.74 24.29 -9.17
CA VAL A 85 15.51 23.57 -8.79
C VAL A 85 14.32 24.07 -9.59
N ALA A 86 13.99 23.39 -10.67
CA ALA A 86 12.72 23.59 -11.38
C ALA A 86 11.64 22.67 -10.79
N ALA A 87 10.51 23.26 -10.41
CA ALA A 87 9.37 22.52 -9.84
C ALA A 87 8.85 21.42 -10.78
N ASP A 88 8.94 21.64 -12.10
CA ASP A 88 8.44 20.72 -13.13
C ASP A 88 9.36 19.53 -13.40
N ASP A 89 10.63 19.60 -12.97
CA ASP A 89 11.62 18.53 -13.13
C ASP A 89 11.52 17.49 -12.01
N VAL A 90 10.72 17.77 -10.97
CA VAL A 90 10.52 16.84 -9.85
C VAL A 90 9.54 15.74 -10.26
N GLY A 91 10.07 14.53 -10.42
CA GLY A 91 9.26 13.34 -10.68
C GLY A 91 8.28 13.07 -9.54
N VAL A 92 7.03 12.78 -9.88
CA VAL A 92 6.01 12.34 -8.92
C VAL A 92 5.98 10.81 -8.95
N ILE A 93 6.24 10.18 -7.80
CA ILE A 93 6.21 8.72 -7.65
C ILE A 93 4.77 8.25 -7.45
N GLY A 94 3.99 8.98 -6.64
CA GLY A 94 2.60 8.63 -6.35
C GLY A 94 1.93 9.58 -5.38
N PHE A 95 0.70 9.26 -5.00
CA PHE A 95 -0.08 10.03 -4.04
C PHE A 95 -1.12 9.16 -3.31
N HIS A 96 -1.57 9.62 -2.14
CA HIS A 96 -2.75 9.15 -1.44
C HIS A 96 -3.81 10.24 -1.44
N ASP A 97 -4.98 9.91 -1.99
CA ASP A 97 -6.17 10.77 -1.98
C ASP A 97 -6.87 10.65 -0.61
N PRO A 98 -7.10 11.76 0.11
CA PRO A 98 -7.82 11.76 1.39
C PRO A 98 -9.27 11.23 1.29
N GLY A 99 -9.88 11.35 0.11
CA GLY A 99 -11.19 10.79 -0.18
C GLY A 99 -11.21 9.26 -0.24
N VAL A 100 -10.06 8.63 -0.51
CA VAL A 100 -9.89 7.18 -0.52
C VAL A 100 -9.59 6.70 0.90
N ARG A 101 -10.67 6.55 1.68
CA ARG A 101 -10.58 6.20 3.11
C ARG A 101 -10.08 4.79 3.38
N ASP A 102 -10.16 3.90 2.40
CA ASP A 102 -9.66 2.53 2.51
C ASP A 102 -9.02 2.07 1.18
N PRO A 103 -7.68 1.97 1.12
CA PRO A 103 -6.99 1.55 -0.10
C PRO A 103 -7.39 0.14 -0.54
N VAL A 104 -7.80 -0.74 0.38
CA VAL A 104 -8.27 -2.09 0.05
C VAL A 104 -9.57 -2.00 -0.76
N ILE A 105 -10.54 -1.20 -0.28
CA ILE A 105 -11.82 -1.02 -0.98
C ILE A 105 -11.61 -0.39 -2.36
N ALA A 106 -10.71 0.60 -2.47
CA ALA A 106 -10.40 1.21 -3.76
C ALA A 106 -9.76 0.23 -4.76
N LEU A 107 -8.82 -0.60 -4.31
CA LEU A 107 -8.19 -1.61 -5.17
C LEU A 107 -9.17 -2.69 -5.64
N VAL A 108 -10.10 -3.11 -4.77
CA VAL A 108 -11.19 -4.01 -5.15
C VAL A 108 -12.09 -3.36 -6.21
N ALA A 109 -12.48 -2.10 -6.01
CA ALA A 109 -13.29 -1.36 -6.99
C ALA A 109 -12.56 -1.17 -8.33
N GLU A 110 -11.25 -0.90 -8.30
CA GLU A 110 -10.41 -0.82 -9.49
C GLU A 110 -10.33 -2.17 -10.22
N ALA A 111 -10.15 -3.28 -9.48
CA ALA A 111 -10.14 -4.62 -10.05
C ALA A 111 -11.45 -4.93 -10.80
N LYS A 112 -12.60 -4.55 -10.23
CA LYS A 112 -13.90 -4.64 -10.90
C LYS A 112 -13.98 -3.79 -12.16
N ALA A 113 -13.56 -2.52 -12.07
CA ALA A 113 -13.57 -1.63 -13.22
C ALA A 113 -12.66 -2.11 -14.37
N LEU A 114 -11.54 -2.76 -14.05
CA LEU A 114 -10.64 -3.39 -15.02
C LEU A 114 -11.27 -4.62 -15.67
N LEU A 115 -11.94 -5.46 -14.86
CA LEU A 115 -12.71 -6.61 -15.35
C LEU A 115 -13.78 -6.17 -16.36
N ASP A 116 -14.56 -5.14 -16.03
CA ASP A 116 -15.61 -4.60 -16.91
C ASP A 116 -15.08 -4.06 -18.25
N ARG A 117 -13.80 -3.62 -18.28
CA ARG A 117 -13.12 -3.12 -19.49
C ARG A 117 -12.43 -4.23 -20.29
N GLY A 118 -12.47 -5.48 -19.84
CA GLY A 118 -11.78 -6.60 -20.47
C GLY A 118 -10.28 -6.69 -20.14
N CYS A 119 -9.79 -5.92 -19.17
CA CYS A 119 -8.39 -5.94 -18.72
C CYS A 119 -8.19 -7.00 -17.62
N HIS A 120 -8.38 -8.27 -17.96
CA HIS A 120 -8.50 -9.39 -17.01
C HIS A 120 -7.23 -9.68 -16.19
N ASP A 121 -6.08 -9.57 -16.83
CA ASP A 121 -4.75 -9.71 -16.23
C ASP A 121 -4.51 -8.62 -15.17
N TRP A 122 -4.79 -7.36 -15.50
CA TRP A 122 -4.69 -6.25 -14.56
C TRP A 122 -5.72 -6.33 -13.43
N ALA A 123 -6.93 -6.81 -13.71
CA ALA A 123 -7.94 -7.05 -12.68
C ALA A 123 -7.43 -8.03 -11.60
N ILE A 124 -6.74 -9.10 -12.02
CA ILE A 124 -6.13 -10.07 -11.11
C ILE A 124 -5.02 -9.43 -10.27
N VAL A 125 -4.14 -8.64 -10.89
CA VAL A 125 -3.07 -7.95 -10.15
C VAL A 125 -3.67 -7.05 -9.07
N ARG A 126 -4.67 -6.22 -9.40
CA ARG A 126 -5.34 -5.33 -8.43
C ARG A 126 -6.08 -6.09 -7.33
N ALA A 127 -6.79 -7.16 -7.68
CA ALA A 127 -7.46 -8.01 -6.71
C ALA A 127 -6.47 -8.62 -5.71
N THR A 128 -5.34 -9.15 -6.19
CA THR A 128 -4.28 -9.68 -5.33
C THR A 128 -3.66 -8.58 -4.45
N THR A 129 -3.37 -7.39 -5.00
CA THR A 129 -2.84 -6.28 -4.20
C THR A 129 -3.80 -5.88 -3.07
N ALA A 130 -5.11 -5.88 -3.33
CA ALA A 130 -6.11 -5.61 -2.30
C ALA A 130 -6.04 -6.66 -1.16
N CYS A 131 -5.97 -7.95 -1.51
CA CYS A 131 -5.82 -9.03 -0.54
C CYS A 131 -4.54 -8.89 0.29
N GLU A 132 -3.41 -8.59 -0.34
CA GLU A 132 -2.11 -8.43 0.35
C GLU A 132 -2.13 -7.28 1.36
N LEU A 133 -2.65 -6.11 0.95
CA LEU A 133 -2.78 -4.96 1.85
C LEU A 133 -3.75 -5.25 3.00
N CYS A 134 -4.90 -5.87 2.69
CA CYS A 134 -5.89 -6.27 3.70
C CYS A 134 -5.29 -7.26 4.70
N ALA A 135 -4.62 -8.32 4.22
CA ALA A 135 -3.96 -9.32 5.05
C ALA A 135 -2.92 -8.69 5.96
N LYS A 136 -2.03 -7.85 5.42
CA LYS A 136 -1.00 -7.17 6.22
C LYS A 136 -1.63 -6.34 7.35
N ALA A 137 -2.63 -5.51 7.05
CA ALA A 137 -3.27 -4.66 8.05
C ALA A 137 -4.09 -5.47 9.08
N ALA A 138 -4.85 -6.47 8.62
CA ALA A 138 -5.71 -7.29 9.47
C ALA A 138 -4.88 -8.21 10.37
N LEU A 139 -3.90 -8.94 9.84
CA LEU A 139 -3.06 -9.87 10.60
C LEU A 139 -2.28 -9.14 11.69
N ARG A 140 -1.69 -7.97 11.38
CA ARG A 140 -1.04 -7.13 12.38
C ARG A 140 -2.01 -6.79 13.51
N SER A 141 -3.19 -6.26 13.19
CA SER A 141 -4.20 -5.92 14.20
C SER A 141 -4.61 -7.12 15.05
N ILE A 142 -4.85 -8.28 14.43
CA ILE A 142 -5.24 -9.52 15.09
C ILE A 142 -4.14 -10.02 16.04
N PHE A 143 -2.88 -9.99 15.62
CA PHE A 143 -1.78 -10.50 16.43
C PHE A 143 -1.46 -9.60 17.61
N HIS A 144 -1.39 -8.27 17.44
CA HIS A 144 -1.19 -7.35 18.57
C HIS A 144 -2.36 -7.37 19.57
N ALA A 145 -3.56 -7.74 19.12
CA ALA A 145 -4.70 -7.94 20.02
C ALA A 145 -4.63 -9.25 20.84
N ARG A 146 -3.89 -10.26 20.37
CA ARG A 146 -3.93 -11.63 20.94
C ARG A 146 -2.65 -12.03 21.64
N PHE A 147 -1.53 -11.41 21.28
CA PHE A 147 -0.21 -11.75 21.78
C PHE A 147 0.45 -10.52 22.41
N ASP A 148 1.44 -10.75 23.27
CA ASP A 148 2.38 -9.70 23.66
C ASP A 148 3.19 -9.20 22.45
N GLU A 149 3.80 -8.02 22.57
CA GLU A 149 4.50 -7.33 21.47
C GLU A 149 5.54 -8.22 20.77
N GLU A 150 6.39 -8.90 21.54
CA GLU A 150 7.45 -9.77 21.00
C GLU A 150 6.86 -10.90 20.14
N ARG A 151 5.81 -11.56 20.64
CA ARG A 151 5.12 -12.63 19.92
C ARG A 151 4.29 -12.11 18.75
N ALA A 152 3.68 -10.93 18.86
CA ALA A 152 2.93 -10.30 17.78
C ALA A 152 3.86 -9.98 16.60
N GLU A 153 5.01 -9.36 16.86
CA GLU A 153 6.02 -9.12 15.83
C GLU A 153 6.56 -10.42 15.22
N ALA A 154 6.81 -11.43 16.05
CA ALA A 154 7.26 -12.74 15.56
C ALA A 154 6.21 -13.39 14.65
N ALA A 155 4.93 -13.30 15.02
CA ALA A 155 3.81 -13.80 14.23
C ALA A 155 3.65 -13.01 12.92
N GLU A 156 3.75 -11.68 12.93
CA GLU A 156 3.70 -10.83 11.73
C GLU A 156 4.84 -11.20 10.76
N ARG A 157 6.08 -11.31 11.26
CA ARG A 157 7.23 -11.73 10.44
C ARG A 157 7.04 -13.13 9.85
N ALA A 158 6.42 -14.02 10.62
CA ALA A 158 6.20 -15.42 10.27
C ALA A 158 4.90 -15.67 9.52
N CYS A 159 4.06 -14.68 9.22
CA CYS A 159 2.79 -14.86 8.52
C CYS A 159 2.67 -13.88 7.36
N ARG A 160 3.28 -14.26 6.22
CA ARG A 160 3.37 -13.42 5.01
C ARG A 160 2.40 -13.78 3.90
N ASP A 161 1.95 -15.03 3.90
CA ASP A 161 1.15 -15.63 2.81
C ASP A 161 0.21 -16.71 3.36
N LEU A 162 -1.09 -16.48 3.33
CA LEU A 162 -2.06 -17.45 3.85
C LEU A 162 -2.17 -18.73 2.99
N ASN A 163 -1.52 -18.82 1.82
CA ASN A 163 -1.37 -20.09 1.10
C ASN A 163 -0.36 -21.05 1.76
N ASP A 164 0.51 -20.55 2.63
CA ASP A 164 1.39 -21.41 3.43
C ASP A 164 0.63 -21.99 4.63
N LYS A 165 0.74 -23.31 4.84
CA LYS A 165 0.08 -24.02 5.95
C LYS A 165 0.47 -23.45 7.31
N ARG A 166 1.76 -23.16 7.52
CA ARG A 166 2.28 -22.62 8.78
C ARG A 166 1.66 -21.27 9.09
N HIS A 167 1.50 -20.41 8.08
CA HIS A 167 0.88 -19.10 8.24
C HIS A 167 -0.60 -19.24 8.64
N ARG A 168 -1.32 -20.19 8.04
CA ARG A 168 -2.70 -20.51 8.46
C ARG A 168 -2.78 -21.07 9.87
N ASP A 169 -1.84 -21.92 10.28
CA ASP A 169 -1.80 -22.47 11.63
C ASP A 169 -1.63 -21.34 12.68
N VAL A 170 -0.79 -20.34 12.39
CA VAL A 170 -0.62 -19.14 13.25
C VAL A 170 -1.91 -18.32 13.31
N LEU A 171 -2.55 -18.08 12.16
CA LEU A 171 -3.84 -17.37 12.13
C LEU A 171 -4.93 -18.12 12.90
N PHE A 172 -5.00 -19.45 12.74
CA PHE A 172 -5.93 -20.30 13.47
C PHE A 172 -5.67 -20.26 14.99
N ALA A 173 -4.40 -20.28 15.42
CA ALA A 173 -4.06 -20.13 16.83
C ALA A 173 -4.53 -18.78 17.42
N ALA A 174 -4.52 -17.71 16.63
CA ALA A 174 -4.97 -16.38 17.05
C ALA A 174 -6.50 -16.18 17.02
N THR A 175 -7.19 -16.84 16.08
CA THR A 175 -8.61 -16.52 15.75
C THR A 175 -9.57 -17.69 15.90
N GLY A 176 -9.08 -18.93 16.01
CA GLY A 176 -9.88 -20.14 15.91
C GLY A 176 -10.50 -20.38 14.53
N SER A 177 -10.17 -19.57 13.53
CA SER A 177 -10.73 -19.62 12.18
C SER A 177 -9.67 -20.03 11.17
N THR A 178 -10.08 -20.79 10.15
CA THR A 178 -9.20 -21.18 9.03
C THR A 178 -9.85 -20.77 7.72
N PRO A 179 -9.12 -20.16 6.78
CA PRO A 179 -9.72 -19.77 5.52
C PRO A 179 -10.03 -21.00 4.64
N THR A 180 -9.39 -22.15 4.87
CA THR A 180 -9.61 -23.38 4.08
C THR A 180 -11.00 -23.99 4.20
N THR A 181 -11.79 -23.60 5.20
CA THR A 181 -13.18 -24.04 5.36
C THR A 181 -14.18 -23.15 4.63
N GLU A 182 -13.70 -22.04 4.07
CA GLU A 182 -14.54 -21.08 3.36
C GLU A 182 -14.73 -21.49 1.89
N THR A 183 -15.92 -21.26 1.34
CA THR A 183 -16.26 -21.68 -0.03
C THR A 183 -15.47 -20.95 -1.12
N TRP A 184 -14.92 -19.78 -0.81
CA TRP A 184 -14.13 -18.96 -1.74
C TRP A 184 -12.64 -19.33 -1.75
N TRP A 185 -12.18 -20.19 -0.83
CA TRP A 185 -10.76 -20.45 -0.63
C TRP A 185 -10.05 -21.02 -1.85
N GLU A 186 -10.68 -21.97 -2.54
CA GLU A 186 -10.09 -22.61 -3.73
C GLU A 186 -9.84 -21.58 -4.85
N GLU A 187 -10.76 -20.64 -5.05
CA GLU A 187 -10.60 -19.58 -6.05
C GLU A 187 -9.60 -18.52 -5.60
N TYR A 188 -9.48 -18.25 -4.30
CA TYR A 188 -8.41 -17.39 -3.77
C TYR A 188 -7.02 -18.02 -4.00
N ALA A 189 -6.85 -19.33 -3.73
CA ALA A 189 -5.60 -20.01 -3.99
C ALA A 189 -5.24 -19.94 -5.49
N ALA A 190 -6.22 -20.18 -6.36
CA ALA A 190 -6.05 -20.06 -7.81
C ALA A 190 -5.77 -18.62 -8.26
N LEU A 191 -6.33 -17.59 -7.60
CA LEU A 191 -6.00 -16.17 -7.85
C LEU A 191 -4.49 -15.92 -7.68
N ILE A 192 -3.87 -16.43 -6.61
CA ILE A 192 -2.43 -16.24 -6.36
C ILE A 192 -1.59 -16.91 -7.43
N GLU A 193 -1.93 -18.14 -7.84
CA GLU A 193 -1.27 -18.85 -8.94
C GLU A 193 -1.39 -18.07 -10.26
N ARG A 194 -2.60 -17.58 -10.59
CA ARG A 194 -2.84 -16.76 -11.79
C ARG A 194 -2.04 -15.47 -11.77
N ARG A 195 -1.98 -14.77 -10.63
CA ARG A 195 -1.19 -13.54 -10.49
C ARG A 195 0.28 -13.80 -10.74
N ASN A 196 0.83 -14.90 -10.21
CA ASN A 196 2.22 -15.27 -10.44
C ASN A 196 2.47 -15.55 -11.92
N ALA A 197 1.58 -16.27 -12.60
CA ALA A 197 1.71 -16.54 -14.02
C ALA A 197 1.57 -15.27 -14.89
N VAL A 198 0.66 -14.35 -14.55
CA VAL A 198 0.53 -13.05 -15.22
C VAL A 198 1.83 -12.25 -15.08
N VAL A 199 2.33 -12.07 -13.85
CA VAL A 199 3.47 -11.19 -13.54
C VAL A 199 4.80 -11.76 -14.01
N HIS A 200 5.00 -13.08 -13.90
CA HIS A 200 6.30 -13.70 -14.18
C HIS A 200 6.38 -14.36 -15.56
N GLU A 201 5.25 -14.77 -16.14
CA GLU A 201 5.22 -15.50 -17.41
C GLU A 201 4.48 -14.72 -18.52
N GLY A 202 3.81 -13.61 -18.18
CA GLY A 202 3.07 -12.80 -19.15
C GLY A 202 1.81 -13.49 -19.68
N LEU A 203 1.23 -14.43 -18.92
CA LEU A 203 0.03 -15.15 -19.37
C LEU A 203 -1.20 -14.24 -19.42
N SER A 204 -2.00 -14.41 -20.48
CA SER A 204 -3.33 -13.80 -20.56
C SER A 204 -4.36 -14.63 -19.79
N VAL A 205 -5.31 -13.96 -19.13
CA VAL A 205 -6.33 -14.62 -18.32
C VAL A 205 -7.70 -14.53 -18.97
N MET A 206 -8.43 -15.65 -18.94
CA MET A 206 -9.80 -15.75 -19.44
C MET A 206 -10.76 -14.92 -18.58
N PRO A 207 -11.80 -14.30 -19.17
CA PRO A 207 -12.76 -13.46 -18.44
C PRO A 207 -13.37 -14.15 -17.22
N GLU A 208 -13.74 -15.44 -17.35
CA GLU A 208 -14.40 -16.20 -16.29
C GLU A 208 -13.46 -16.51 -15.11
N HIS A 209 -12.16 -16.62 -15.38
CA HIS A 209 -11.16 -16.78 -14.32
C HIS A 209 -10.90 -15.47 -13.58
N ALA A 210 -10.83 -14.35 -14.31
CA ALA A 210 -10.67 -13.04 -13.68
C ALA A 210 -11.90 -12.66 -12.83
N ALA A 211 -13.11 -12.93 -13.31
CA ALA A 211 -14.33 -12.69 -12.52
C ALA A 211 -14.35 -13.47 -11.20
N ARG A 212 -14.04 -14.77 -11.24
CA ARG A 212 -13.95 -15.60 -10.02
C ARG A 212 -12.83 -15.15 -9.08
N SER A 213 -11.68 -14.76 -9.63
CA SER A 213 -10.56 -14.21 -8.88
C SER A 213 -10.93 -12.91 -8.14
N VAL A 214 -11.63 -11.98 -8.81
CA VAL A 214 -12.08 -10.72 -8.19
C VAL A 214 -13.10 -11.01 -7.11
N ASP A 215 -14.10 -11.86 -7.35
CA ASP A 215 -15.10 -12.26 -6.35
C ASP A 215 -14.45 -12.92 -5.12
N ALA A 216 -13.50 -13.84 -5.32
CA ALA A 216 -12.77 -14.46 -4.23
C ALA A 216 -11.96 -13.45 -3.40
N ALA A 217 -11.38 -12.42 -4.04
CA ALA A 217 -10.68 -11.35 -3.34
C ALA A 217 -11.63 -10.52 -2.46
N GLU A 218 -12.84 -10.22 -2.93
CA GLU A 218 -13.85 -9.52 -2.12
C GLU A 218 -14.27 -10.34 -0.90
N GLN A 219 -14.52 -11.63 -1.11
CA GLN A 219 -14.90 -12.54 -0.03
C GLN A 219 -13.79 -12.69 1.01
N PHE A 220 -12.53 -12.80 0.56
CA PHE A 220 -11.34 -12.82 1.42
C PHE A 220 -11.22 -11.54 2.26
N VAL A 221 -11.31 -10.37 1.63
CA VAL A 221 -11.27 -9.06 2.30
C VAL A 221 -12.39 -8.96 3.34
N ALA A 222 -13.62 -9.30 2.96
CA ALA A 222 -14.76 -9.28 3.87
C ALA A 222 -14.57 -10.25 5.05
N TRP A 223 -14.01 -11.43 4.82
CA TRP A 223 -13.72 -12.42 5.85
C TRP A 223 -12.68 -11.91 6.86
N LEU A 224 -11.56 -11.35 6.39
CA LEU A 224 -10.55 -10.76 7.27
C LEU A 224 -11.09 -9.58 8.08
N HIS A 225 -11.92 -8.72 7.48
CA HIS A 225 -12.58 -7.65 8.22
C HIS A 225 -13.47 -8.20 9.33
N ARG A 226 -14.30 -9.22 9.04
CA ARG A 226 -15.15 -9.87 10.06
C ARG A 226 -14.32 -10.47 11.19
N LEU A 227 -13.21 -11.14 10.87
CA LEU A 227 -12.30 -11.66 11.88
C LEU A 227 -11.76 -10.52 12.74
N ARG A 228 -11.21 -9.46 12.14
CA ARG A 228 -10.66 -8.32 12.87
C ARG A 228 -11.68 -7.67 13.80
N THR A 229 -12.91 -7.44 13.33
CA THR A 229 -13.97 -6.78 14.13
C THR A 229 -14.62 -7.71 15.16
N GLY A 230 -14.71 -9.01 14.85
CA GLY A 230 -15.35 -10.01 15.72
C GLY A 230 -14.50 -10.42 16.93
N LEU A 231 -13.26 -9.95 17.02
CA LEU A 231 -12.40 -10.22 18.18
C LEU A 231 -12.79 -9.44 19.44
N ASP A 232 -13.83 -8.60 19.37
CA ASP A 232 -14.31 -7.74 20.46
C ASP A 232 -13.11 -7.15 21.21
N LEU A 233 -12.31 -6.39 20.44
CA LEU A 233 -11.18 -5.64 20.96
C LEU A 233 -11.79 -4.52 21.80
N GLY A 234 -12.17 -4.83 23.04
CA GLY A 234 -12.71 -3.84 23.96
C GLY A 234 -11.79 -2.63 23.96
N ASP A 235 -12.35 -1.47 23.59
CA ASP A 235 -11.69 -0.17 23.70
C ASP A 235 -11.23 0.10 25.14
#